data_AF-A0A0N0V255-F1
#
_entry.id   AF-A0A0N0V255-F1
#
_cell.length_a   1.000
_cell.length_b   1.000
_cell.length_c   1.000
_cell.angle_alpha   90.00
_cell.angle_beta   90.00
_cell.angle_gamma   90.00
#
_symmetry.space_group_name_H-M   'P 1'
#
loop_
_entity.id
_entity.type
_entity.pdbx_description
1 polymer ?
#
loop_
_entity_poly.entity_id
_entity_poly.type
_entity_poly.pdbx_seq_one_letter_code
_entity_poly.pdbx_strand_id
1 'polypeptide(L)'
;MLAKDQDWVRGYAKQALSDLNAREILVRGNAEKCHRLHFLQMAAEKMCKSYLTVANGHENVKKIHAYVARNLPIIARQFYSLKNNNNEISRWEISEIRRLSREIEILAPACDHGDLSE
;
A
#
# COMPACT_ATOMS: atom_id res chain seq x y z
N MET A 1 -10.79 0.12 -26.27
CA MET A 1 -11.79 0.58 -25.27
C MET A 1 -11.01 1.22 -24.13
N LEU A 2 -11.33 2.46 -23.74
CA LEU A 2 -10.65 3.11 -22.61
C LEU A 2 -11.06 2.40 -21.31
N ALA A 3 -10.08 2.09 -20.45
CA ALA A 3 -10.32 1.46 -19.15
C ALA A 3 -11.14 2.39 -18.25
N LYS A 4 -12.14 1.84 -17.55
CA LYS A 4 -12.93 2.57 -16.55
C LYS A 4 -12.21 2.57 -15.20
N ASP A 5 -12.62 3.43 -14.27
CA ASP A 5 -12.03 3.48 -12.92
C ASP A 5 -12.04 2.11 -12.21
N GLN A 6 -13.11 1.32 -12.40
CA GLN A 6 -13.19 -0.03 -11.84
C GLN A 6 -12.15 -0.99 -12.41
N ASP A 7 -11.74 -0.81 -13.67
CA ASP A 7 -10.66 -1.61 -14.27
C ASP A 7 -9.31 -1.23 -13.64
N TRP A 8 -9.10 0.06 -13.35
CA TRP A 8 -7.92 0.56 -12.65
C TRP A 8 -7.86 0.11 -11.18
N VAL A 9 -8.97 0.15 -10.45
CA VAL A 9 -9.08 -0.40 -9.09
C VAL A 9 -8.62 -1.86 -9.09
N ARG A 10 -9.20 -2.68 -9.99
CA ARG A 10 -8.82 -4.10 -10.12
C ARG A 10 -7.37 -4.27 -10.55
N GLY A 11 -6.87 -3.42 -11.46
CA GLY A 11 -5.49 -3.44 -11.92
C GLY A 11 -4.51 -3.20 -10.78
N TYR A 12 -4.69 -2.14 -10.00
CA TYR A 12 -3.87 -1.85 -8.84
C TYR A 12 -3.94 -2.95 -7.77
N ALA A 13 -5.13 -3.48 -7.48
CA ALA A 13 -5.27 -4.59 -6.54
C ALA A 13 -4.50 -5.85 -6.98
N LYS A 14 -4.57 -6.20 -8.28
CA LYS A 14 -3.82 -7.32 -8.86
C LYS A 14 -2.31 -7.09 -8.80
N GLN A 15 -1.85 -5.86 -9.09
CA GLN A 15 -0.44 -5.51 -8.97
C GLN A 15 0.04 -5.63 -7.52
N ALA A 16 -0.73 -5.11 -6.55
CA ALA A 16 -0.40 -5.22 -5.13
C ALA A 16 -0.23 -6.69 -4.69
N LEU A 17 -1.16 -7.57 -5.12
CA LEU A 17 -1.06 -9.00 -4.86
C LEU A 17 0.16 -9.65 -5.53
N SER A 18 0.44 -9.26 -6.78
CA SER A 18 1.62 -9.75 -7.50
C SER A 18 2.93 -9.33 -6.82
N ASP A 19 3.01 -8.10 -6.31
CA ASP A 19 4.20 -7.60 -5.61
C ASP A 19 4.41 -8.32 -4.26
N LEU A 20 3.33 -8.60 -3.52
CA LEU A 20 3.42 -9.45 -2.32
C LEU A 20 3.91 -10.86 -2.64
N ASN A 21 3.38 -11.48 -3.71
CA ASN A 21 3.85 -12.80 -4.12
C ASN A 21 5.33 -12.77 -4.52
N ALA A 22 5.78 -11.74 -5.24
CA ALA A 22 7.18 -11.54 -5.58
C ALA A 22 8.06 -11.39 -4.32
N ARG A 23 7.61 -10.61 -3.32
CA ARG A 23 8.27 -10.53 -2.01
C ARG A 23 8.44 -11.91 -1.38
N GLU A 24 7.39 -12.73 -1.34
CA GLU A 24 7.46 -14.06 -0.72
C GLU A 24 8.45 -14.99 -1.43
N ILE A 25 8.52 -14.92 -2.76
CA ILE A 25 9.52 -15.64 -3.54
C ILE A 25 10.94 -15.17 -3.17
N LEU A 26 11.16 -13.86 -3.06
CA LEU A 26 12.45 -13.28 -2.68
C LEU A 26 12.85 -13.61 -1.24
N VAL A 27 11.89 -13.68 -0.31
CA VAL A 27 12.11 -14.15 1.07
C VAL A 27 12.60 -15.60 1.04
N ARG A 28 11.92 -16.48 0.31
CA ARG A 28 12.31 -17.90 0.18
C ARG A 28 13.66 -18.09 -0.50
N GLY A 29 13.98 -17.24 -1.47
CA GLY A 29 15.28 -17.21 -2.14
C GLY A 29 16.40 -16.55 -1.33
N ASN A 30 16.13 -16.15 -0.08
CA ASN A 30 17.07 -15.42 0.78
C ASN A 30 17.71 -14.19 0.11
N ALA A 31 16.91 -13.48 -0.71
CA ALA A 31 17.37 -12.27 -1.36
C ALA A 31 17.68 -11.17 -0.34
N GLU A 32 18.49 -10.20 -0.76
CA GLU A 32 18.86 -9.05 0.06
C GLU A 32 17.63 -8.35 0.65
N LYS A 33 17.78 -7.82 1.87
CA LYS A 33 16.67 -7.18 2.59
C LYS A 33 16.07 -6.02 1.79
N CYS A 34 16.88 -5.26 1.06
CA CYS A 34 16.44 -4.15 0.23
C CYS A 34 15.43 -4.58 -0.84
N HIS A 35 15.67 -5.69 -1.55
CA HIS A 35 14.75 -6.21 -2.56
C HIS A 35 13.42 -6.65 -1.93
N ARG A 36 13.47 -7.35 -0.79
CA ARG A 36 12.26 -7.79 -0.08
C ARG A 36 11.41 -6.60 0.38
N LEU A 37 12.06 -5.55 0.88
CA LEU A 37 11.37 -4.33 1.32
C LEU A 37 10.82 -3.52 0.15
N HIS A 38 11.54 -3.44 -0.98
CA HIS A 38 11.08 -2.76 -2.19
C HIS A 38 9.74 -3.31 -2.69
N PHE A 39 9.59 -4.64 -2.75
CA PHE A 39 8.32 -5.25 -3.16
C PHE A 39 7.21 -5.07 -2.12
N LEU A 40 7.54 -5.04 -0.81
CA LEU A 40 6.56 -4.71 0.23
C LEU A 40 6.04 -3.28 0.09
N GLN A 41 6.94 -2.33 -0.16
CA GLN A 41 6.60 -0.92 -0.38
C GLN A 41 5.68 -0.76 -1.59
N MET A 42 6.07 -1.35 -2.73
CA MET A 42 5.25 -1.32 -3.94
C MET A 42 3.85 -1.89 -3.72
N ALA A 43 3.75 -3.04 -3.05
CA ALA A 43 2.46 -3.65 -2.73
C ALA A 43 1.56 -2.71 -1.91
N ALA A 44 2.11 -2.09 -0.87
CA ALA A 44 1.38 -1.15 -0.03
C ALA A 44 0.90 0.08 -0.81
N GLU A 45 1.74 0.64 -1.67
CA GLU A 45 1.38 1.77 -2.53
C GLU A 45 0.23 1.42 -3.49
N LYS A 46 0.33 0.28 -4.18
CA LYS A 46 -0.72 -0.16 -5.13
C LYS A 46 -2.03 -0.51 -4.43
N MET A 47 -1.97 -1.07 -3.21
CA MET A 47 -3.17 -1.26 -2.39
C MET A 47 -3.84 0.08 -2.05
N CYS A 48 -3.06 1.08 -1.64
CA CYS A 48 -3.58 2.41 -1.35
C CYS A 48 -4.14 3.10 -2.61
N LYS A 49 -3.48 2.96 -3.77
CA LYS A 49 -3.99 3.47 -5.05
C LYS A 49 -5.31 2.82 -5.44
N SER A 50 -5.42 1.49 -5.32
CA SER A 50 -6.67 0.77 -5.55
C SER A 50 -7.79 1.34 -4.69
N TYR A 51 -7.53 1.52 -3.39
CA TYR A 51 -8.51 2.05 -2.44
C TYR A 51 -8.94 3.49 -2.80
N LEU A 52 -7.99 4.38 -3.05
CA LEU A 52 -8.25 5.78 -3.35
C LEU A 52 -8.96 5.96 -4.70
N THR A 53 -8.69 5.10 -5.68
CA THR A 53 -9.31 5.17 -7.01
C THR A 53 -10.82 5.01 -6.93
N VAL A 54 -11.33 4.21 -5.98
CA VAL A 54 -12.79 4.03 -5.79
C VAL A 54 -13.49 5.35 -5.49
N ALA A 55 -12.88 6.20 -4.65
CA ALA A 55 -13.48 7.45 -4.20
C ALA A 55 -13.11 8.66 -5.07
N ASN A 56 -11.94 8.64 -5.71
CA ASN A 56 -11.36 9.83 -6.36
C ASN A 56 -11.20 9.69 -7.88
N GLY A 57 -11.41 8.51 -8.45
CA GLY A 57 -11.16 8.23 -9.86
C GLY A 57 -9.66 8.07 -10.19
N HIS A 58 -9.36 7.36 -11.28
CA HIS A 58 -7.99 6.99 -11.64
C HIS A 58 -7.11 8.19 -11.97
N GLU A 59 -7.66 9.16 -12.71
CA GLU A 59 -6.92 10.33 -13.19
C GLU A 59 -6.33 11.17 -12.05
N ASN A 60 -7.05 11.26 -10.93
CA ASN A 60 -6.59 11.98 -9.74
C ASN A 60 -5.58 11.20 -8.90
N VAL A 61 -5.59 9.87 -8.98
CA VAL A 61 -4.76 9.00 -8.14
C VAL A 61 -3.45 8.60 -8.83
N LYS A 62 -3.41 8.53 -10.16
CA LYS A 62 -2.26 7.97 -10.91
C LYS A 62 -0.93 8.67 -10.63
N LYS A 63 -0.97 9.99 -10.39
CA LYS A 63 0.21 10.84 -10.10
C LYS A 63 0.51 10.97 -8.62
N ILE A 64 -0.39 10.52 -7.74
CA ILE A 64 -0.16 10.58 -6.30
C ILE A 64 0.72 9.38 -5.93
N HIS A 65 1.88 9.65 -5.36
CA HIS A 65 2.62 8.67 -4.59
C HIS A 65 1.83 8.46 -3.30
N ALA A 66 0.97 7.43 -3.34
CA ALA A 66 -0.12 7.27 -2.37
C ALA A 66 0.42 7.29 -0.94
N TYR A 67 -0.16 8.15 -0.09
CA TYR A 67 0.20 8.29 1.33
C TYR A 67 -0.05 6.98 2.10
N VAL A 68 0.89 6.06 2.07
CA VAL A 68 0.76 4.72 2.70
C VAL A 68 0.52 4.90 4.20
N ALA A 69 1.23 5.82 4.86
CA ALA A 69 1.10 6.10 6.29
C ALA A 69 -0.32 6.53 6.68
N ARG A 70 -0.98 7.30 5.81
CA ARG A 70 -2.35 7.76 6.03
C ARG A 70 -3.38 6.67 5.73
N ASN A 71 -3.23 5.98 4.60
CA ASN A 71 -4.31 5.16 4.04
C ASN A 71 -4.30 3.71 4.52
N LEU A 72 -3.13 3.09 4.68
CA LEU A 72 -3.05 1.66 5.02
C LEU A 72 -3.70 1.34 6.39
N PRO A 73 -3.54 2.17 7.44
CA PRO A 73 -4.27 1.96 8.70
C PRO A 73 -5.79 2.11 8.58
N ILE A 74 -6.28 2.93 7.65
CA ILE A 74 -7.73 3.10 7.39
C ILE A 74 -8.26 1.84 6.70
N ILE A 75 -7.57 1.38 5.66
CA ILE A 75 -7.91 0.16 4.92
C ILE A 75 -7.95 -1.03 5.88
N ALA A 76 -6.95 -1.17 6.75
CA ALA A 76 -6.91 -2.23 7.75
C ALA A 76 -8.14 -2.20 8.67
N ARG A 77 -8.47 -1.05 9.26
CA ARG A 77 -9.66 -0.92 10.11
C ARG A 77 -10.94 -1.33 9.38
N GLN A 78 -11.12 -0.86 8.15
CA GLN A 78 -12.31 -1.18 7.34
C GLN A 78 -12.37 -2.66 6.96
N PHE A 79 -11.23 -3.27 6.65
CA PHE A 79 -11.17 -4.70 6.35
C PHE A 79 -11.57 -5.54 7.56
N TYR A 80 -10.98 -5.29 8.72
CA TYR A 80 -11.27 -6.05 9.94
C TYR A 80 -12.71 -5.84 10.42
N SER A 81 -13.27 -4.63 10.30
CA SER A 81 -14.68 -4.38 10.62
C SER A 81 -15.68 -5.14 9.75
N LEU A 82 -15.24 -5.70 8.61
CA LEU A 82 -16.07 -6.50 7.71
C LEU A 82 -15.80 -8.01 7.81
N LYS A 83 -14.72 -8.44 8.48
CA LYS A 83 -14.19 -9.81 8.36
C LYS A 83 -14.16 -10.62 9.65
N ASN A 84 -14.15 -10.02 10.83
CA ASN A 84 -14.06 -10.78 12.08
C ASN A 84 -15.34 -10.70 12.92
N ASN A 85 -15.58 -11.72 13.75
CA ASN A 85 -16.81 -11.84 14.55
C ASN A 85 -16.98 -10.70 15.57
N ASN A 86 -15.88 -10.02 15.91
CA ASN A 86 -15.85 -8.91 16.87
C ASN A 86 -15.80 -7.54 16.19
N ASN A 87 -15.80 -7.46 14.86
CA ASN A 87 -15.61 -6.27 14.02
C ASN A 87 -14.44 -5.33 14.41
N GLU A 88 -13.40 -5.84 15.08
CA GLU A 88 -12.34 -5.02 15.69
C GLU A 88 -10.92 -5.51 15.36
N ILE A 89 -10.03 -4.58 15.04
CA ILE A 89 -8.57 -4.81 15.02
C ILE A 89 -8.00 -4.45 16.39
N SER A 90 -7.07 -5.23 16.94
CA SER A 90 -6.50 -4.91 18.24
C SER A 90 -5.70 -3.60 18.20
N ARG A 91 -5.59 -2.93 19.36
CA ARG A 91 -4.80 -1.68 19.47
C ARG A 91 -3.33 -1.88 19.13
N TRP A 92 -2.78 -3.06 19.42
CA TRP A 92 -1.40 -3.38 19.10
C TRP A 92 -1.21 -3.56 17.59
N GLU A 93 -2.06 -4.34 16.92
CA GLU A 93 -1.98 -4.54 15.47
C GLU A 93 -2.08 -3.22 14.70
N ILE A 94 -3.03 -2.35 15.08
CA ILE A 94 -3.18 -1.06 14.40
C ILE A 94 -2.00 -0.12 14.67
N SER A 95 -1.39 -0.19 15.85
CA SER A 95 -0.17 0.57 16.18
C SER A 95 0.99 0.11 15.30
N GLU A 96 1.13 -1.20 15.11
CA GLU A 96 2.18 -1.78 14.30
C GLU A 96 2.00 -1.47 12.81
N ILE A 97 0.77 -1.54 12.30
CA ILE A 97 0.45 -1.11 10.94
C ILE A 97 0.82 0.37 10.73
N ARG A 98 0.49 1.26 11.68
CA ARG A 98 0.87 2.69 11.59
C ARG A 98 2.39 2.86 11.52
N ARG A 99 3.13 2.18 12.39
CA ARG A 99 4.61 2.24 12.43
C ARG A 99 5.19 1.80 11.08
N LEU A 100 4.83 0.60 10.62
CA LEU A 100 5.32 0.04 9.35
C LEU A 100 4.92 0.89 8.14
N SER A 101 3.70 1.43 8.13
CA SER A 101 3.23 2.28 7.03
C SER A 101 4.05 3.56 6.90
N ARG A 102 4.51 4.12 8.03
CA ARG A 102 5.38 5.31 8.04
C ARG A 102 6.79 4.97 7.54
N GLU A 103 7.35 3.85 7.97
CA GLU A 103 8.66 3.38 7.49
C GLU A 103 8.65 3.10 5.99
N ILE A 104 7.59 2.45 5.49
CA ILE A 104 7.38 2.20 4.06
C ILE A 104 7.30 3.52 3.28
N GLU A 105 6.54 4.48 3.79
CA GLU A 105 6.41 5.79 3.15
C GLU A 105 7.77 6.51 3.08
N ILE A 106 8.56 6.53 4.16
CA ILE A 106 9.90 7.15 4.15
C ILE A 106 10.84 6.52 3.12
N LEU A 107 10.76 5.19 2.93
CA LEU A 107 11.59 4.48 1.95
C LEU A 107 11.13 4.73 0.50
N ALA A 108 9.94 5.28 0.29
CA ALA A 108 9.41 5.47 -1.05
C ALA A 108 10.20 6.55 -1.80
N PRO A 109 10.73 6.28 -3.02
CA PRO A 109 11.59 7.20 -3.77
C PRO A 109 10.97 8.56 -4.08
N ALA A 110 9.65 8.68 -3.94
CA ALA A 110 8.88 9.85 -4.30
C ALA A 110 8.20 10.52 -3.11
N CYS A 111 8.66 10.21 -1.90
CA CYS A 111 8.43 11.11 -0.77
C CYS A 111 9.24 12.38 -1.03
N ASP A 112 8.61 13.35 -1.69
CA ASP A 112 8.98 14.76 -1.53
C ASP A 112 8.72 15.13 -0.06
N HIS A 113 9.67 14.81 0.81
CA HIS A 113 9.92 15.69 1.95
C HIS A 113 10.65 16.87 1.32
N GLY A 114 9.92 17.95 1.02
CA GLY A 114 10.54 19.20 0.61
C GLY A 114 11.73 19.49 1.53
N ASP A 115 12.82 19.92 0.91
CA ASP A 115 14.11 20.31 1.53
C ASP A 115 15.09 19.17 1.82
N LEU A 116 15.76 18.69 0.77
CA LEU A 116 17.21 18.53 0.84
C LEU A 116 17.85 19.53 -0.13
N SER A 117 17.76 20.80 0.23
CA SER A 117 18.78 21.78 -0.16
C SER A 117 20.05 21.47 0.61
N GLU A 118 21.05 20.91 -0.06
CA GLU A 118 22.46 21.13 0.31
C GLU A 118 22.87 22.57 -0.01
#